data_AF-A0A6I2SS98-F1
#
_entry.id   AF-A0A6I2SS98-F1
#
_cell.length_a   1.000
_cell.length_b   1.000
_cell.length_c   1.000
_cell.angle_alpha   90.00
_cell.angle_beta   90.00
_cell.angle_gamma   90.00
#
_symmetry.space_group_name_H-M   'P 1'
#
loop_
_entity.id
_entity.type
_entity.pdbx_description
1 polymer ?
#
loop_
_entity_poly.entity_id
_entity_poly.type
_entity_poly.pdbx_seq_one_letter_code
_entity_poly.pdbx_strand_id
1 'polypeptide(L)'
;MSQAFLENALLLVLSAVLTGIVIPIVLKIRDDRKFREQKVFEADLARQGKVIEAQAAFLETFSSLLCEYQFLALSVAYYFLENNRERYVAASDTYDAKSWDYLAKIRAEITKAKRLLPQALHDDLVTFFEDILIASDAKISGSTATTPDAAGWDAFREQQGKGFNILYDLFYTRFPAEIDTITTKLASELQLLPPQTINKQEQGGVVD
;
A
#
# COMPACT_ATOMS: atom_id res chain seq x y z
N MET A 1 43.60 -27.05 -68.73
CA MET A 1 42.43 -27.03 -67.82
C MET A 1 42.11 -25.58 -67.52
N SER A 2 40.87 -25.16 -67.75
CA SER A 2 40.50 -23.76 -67.85
C SER A 2 40.48 -23.07 -66.49
N GLN A 3 41.06 -21.87 -66.45
CA GLN A 3 41.06 -20.96 -65.31
C GLN A 3 39.65 -20.75 -64.72
N ALA A 4 38.64 -20.75 -65.59
CA ALA A 4 37.21 -20.70 -65.23
C ALA A 4 36.72 -21.87 -64.36
N PHE A 5 37.29 -23.08 -64.50
CA PHE A 5 36.92 -24.22 -63.65
C PHE A 5 37.45 -24.07 -62.23
N LEU A 6 38.69 -23.58 -62.09
CA LEU A 6 39.31 -23.32 -60.78
C LEU A 6 38.58 -22.19 -60.05
N GLU A 7 38.18 -21.15 -60.78
CA GLU A 7 37.45 -19.99 -60.27
C GLU A 7 36.04 -20.38 -59.79
N ASN A 8 35.33 -21.21 -60.56
CA ASN A 8 34.02 -21.74 -60.16
C ASN A 8 34.11 -22.71 -58.98
N ALA A 9 35.12 -23.59 -58.92
CA ALA A 9 35.33 -24.48 -57.79
C ALA A 9 35.64 -23.70 -56.49
N LEU A 10 36.45 -22.64 -56.60
CA LEU A 10 36.79 -21.78 -55.47
C LEU A 10 35.56 -21.00 -54.98
N LEU A 11 34.74 -20.45 -55.89
CA LEU A 11 33.46 -19.82 -55.55
C LEU A 11 32.51 -20.78 -54.83
N LEU A 12 32.45 -22.04 -55.25
CA LEU A 12 31.57 -23.04 -54.67
C LEU A 12 32.01 -23.45 -53.26
N VAL A 13 33.31 -23.59 -53.02
CA VAL A 13 33.88 -23.80 -51.68
C VAL A 13 33.65 -22.58 -50.80
N LEU A 14 33.83 -21.37 -51.33
CA LEU A 14 33.66 -20.13 -50.57
C LEU A 14 32.20 -19.92 -50.16
N SER A 15 31.25 -20.22 -51.05
CA SER A 15 29.82 -20.15 -50.76
C SER A 15 29.38 -21.26 -49.79
N ALA A 16 29.93 -22.47 -49.89
CA ALA A 16 29.70 -23.54 -48.91
C ALA A 16 30.25 -23.19 -47.51
N VAL A 17 31.42 -22.54 -47.42
CA VAL A 17 31.99 -22.07 -46.14
C VAL A 17 31.18 -20.91 -45.56
N LEU A 18 30.77 -19.95 -46.39
CA LEU A 18 29.95 -18.82 -45.95
C LEU A 18 28.62 -19.32 -45.37
N THR A 19 27.95 -20.22 -46.09
CA THR A 19 26.62 -20.72 -45.70
C THR A 19 26.67 -21.78 -44.61
N GLY A 20 27.67 -22.67 -44.63
CA GLY A 20 27.78 -23.78 -43.67
C GLY A 20 28.48 -23.44 -42.36
N ILE A 21 29.31 -22.38 -42.30
CA ILE A 21 30.14 -22.07 -41.13
C ILE A 21 29.89 -20.63 -40.67
N VAL A 22 30.03 -19.64 -41.55
CA VAL A 22 29.99 -18.22 -41.16
C VAL A 22 28.60 -17.81 -40.70
N ILE A 23 27.55 -18.13 -41.48
CA ILE A 23 26.16 -17.79 -41.12
C ILE A 23 25.75 -18.41 -39.77
N PRO A 24 25.96 -19.73 -39.51
CA PRO A 24 25.64 -20.33 -38.21
C PRO A 24 26.37 -19.70 -37.02
N ILE A 25 27.64 -19.32 -37.18
CA ILE A 25 28.42 -18.69 -36.10
C ILE A 25 27.87 -17.30 -35.76
N VAL A 26 27.58 -16.48 -36.78
CA VAL A 26 27.02 -15.14 -36.57
C VAL A 26 25.63 -15.21 -35.94
N LEU A 27 24.78 -16.15 -36.38
CA LEU A 27 23.48 -16.39 -35.77
C LEU A 27 23.62 -16.82 -34.30
N LYS A 28 24.52 -17.77 -34.00
CA LYS A 28 24.77 -18.22 -32.62
C LYS A 28 25.24 -17.09 -31.71
N ILE A 29 26.15 -16.24 -32.16
CA ILE A 29 26.63 -15.08 -31.38
C ILE A 29 25.48 -14.11 -31.09
N ARG A 30 24.61 -13.86 -32.07
CA ARG A 30 23.44 -12.98 -31.92
C ARG A 30 22.39 -13.58 -30.98
N ASP A 31 22.14 -14.88 -31.10
CA ASP A 31 21.18 -15.59 -30.26
C ASP A 31 21.66 -15.69 -28.81
N ASP A 32 22.95 -15.98 -28.56
CA ASP A 32 23.53 -15.99 -27.21
C ASP A 32 23.49 -14.61 -26.54
N ARG A 33 23.57 -13.53 -27.33
CA ARG A 33 23.42 -12.16 -26.83
C ARG A 33 21.95 -11.86 -26.49
N LYS A 34 21.03 -12.16 -27.40
CA LYS A 34 19.59 -11.99 -27.16
C LYS A 34 19.10 -12.80 -25.96
N PHE A 35 19.55 -14.04 -25.82
CA PHE A 35 19.19 -14.91 -24.71
C PHE A 35 19.68 -14.36 -23.36
N ARG A 36 20.88 -13.77 -23.33
CA ARG A 36 21.37 -13.06 -22.14
C ARG A 36 20.56 -11.81 -21.82
N GLU A 37 20.27 -10.98 -22.83
CA GLU A 37 19.43 -9.78 -22.67
C GLU A 37 18.02 -10.15 -22.18
N GLN A 38 17.40 -11.20 -22.74
CA GLN A 38 16.12 -11.74 -22.28
C GLN A 38 16.16 -12.21 -20.84
N LYS A 39 17.18 -12.97 -20.44
CA LYS A 39 17.32 -13.42 -19.04
C LYS A 39 17.48 -12.28 -18.04
N VAL A 40 18.24 -11.24 -18.40
CA VAL A 40 18.36 -10.04 -17.54
C VAL A 40 17.02 -9.33 -17.44
N PHE A 41 16.30 -9.18 -18.55
CA PHE A 41 14.97 -8.58 -18.56
C PHE A 41 13.94 -9.38 -17.75
N GLU A 42 13.92 -10.70 -17.87
CA GLU A 42 13.07 -11.59 -17.06
C GLU A 42 13.42 -11.50 -15.57
N ALA A 43 14.70 -11.43 -15.21
CA ALA A 43 15.14 -11.26 -13.83
C ALA A 43 14.74 -9.90 -13.25
N ASP A 44 14.85 -8.82 -14.03
CA ASP A 44 14.41 -7.49 -13.64
C ASP A 44 12.89 -7.42 -13.48
N LEU A 45 12.11 -8.02 -14.40
CA LEU A 45 10.66 -8.16 -14.27
C LEU A 45 10.27 -8.95 -13.03
N ALA A 46 10.94 -10.07 -12.76
CA ALA A 46 10.69 -10.87 -11.56
C ALA A 46 11.00 -10.08 -10.28
N ARG A 47 12.05 -9.24 -10.29
CA ARG A 47 12.35 -8.35 -9.16
C ARG A 47 11.28 -7.28 -8.98
N GLN A 48 10.84 -6.64 -10.05
CA GLN A 48 9.76 -5.64 -10.01
C GLN A 48 8.45 -6.25 -9.51
N GLY A 49 8.10 -7.45 -9.99
CA GLY A 49 6.92 -8.18 -9.53
C GLY A 49 6.93 -8.43 -8.03
N LYS A 50 8.08 -8.84 -7.46
CA LYS A 50 8.23 -9.02 -6.01
C LYS A 50 8.09 -7.73 -5.20
N VAL A 51 8.56 -6.60 -5.75
CA VAL A 51 8.40 -5.29 -5.11
C VAL A 51 6.93 -4.88 -5.09
N ILE A 52 6.23 -5.04 -6.21
CA ILE A 52 4.79 -4.73 -6.33
C ILE A 52 3.97 -5.61 -5.38
N GLU A 53 4.28 -6.91 -5.31
CA GLU A 53 3.61 -7.84 -4.39
C GLU A 53 3.83 -7.44 -2.93
N ALA A 54 5.07 -7.07 -2.55
CA ALA A 54 5.37 -6.57 -1.21
C ALA A 54 4.66 -5.24 -0.88
N GLN A 55 4.55 -4.34 -1.85
CA GLN A 55 3.82 -3.08 -1.73
C GLN A 55 2.32 -3.28 -1.57
N ALA A 56 1.72 -4.21 -2.32
CA ALA A 56 0.31 -4.57 -2.20
C ALA A 56 0.01 -5.22 -0.83
N ALA A 57 0.84 -6.19 -0.41
CA ALA A 57 0.70 -6.83 0.89
C ALA A 57 0.86 -5.86 2.06
N PHE A 58 1.79 -4.90 1.94
CA PHE A 58 1.91 -3.80 2.89
C PHE A 58 0.63 -2.98 2.97
N LEU A 59 0.07 -2.54 1.83
CA LEU A 59 -1.13 -1.72 1.80
C LEU A 59 -2.34 -2.44 2.42
N GLU A 60 -2.52 -3.72 2.11
CA GLU A 60 -3.59 -4.55 2.70
C GLU A 60 -3.43 -4.67 4.22
N THR A 61 -2.24 -5.05 4.68
CA THR A 61 -1.95 -5.22 6.12
C THR A 61 -2.12 -3.90 6.87
N PHE A 62 -1.58 -2.81 6.32
CA PHE A 62 -1.64 -1.49 6.93
C PHE A 62 -3.09 -0.99 7.02
N SER A 63 -3.86 -1.11 5.94
CA SER A 63 -5.27 -0.70 5.92
C SER A 63 -6.11 -1.51 6.91
N SER A 64 -5.89 -2.84 6.99
CA SER A 64 -6.58 -3.70 7.97
C SER A 64 -6.29 -3.24 9.40
N LEU A 65 -5.02 -2.99 9.73
CA LEU A 65 -4.62 -2.52 11.07
C LEU A 65 -5.27 -1.18 11.43
N LEU A 66 -5.36 -0.24 10.48
CA LEU A 66 -6.00 1.06 10.70
C LEU A 66 -7.50 0.92 10.95
N CYS A 67 -8.19 0.11 10.14
CA CYS A 67 -9.62 -0.16 10.32
C CYS A 67 -9.90 -0.88 11.65
N GLU A 68 -9.10 -1.90 12.00
CA GLU A 68 -9.26 -2.61 13.26
C GLU A 68 -9.05 -1.69 14.47
N TYR A 69 -8.03 -0.83 14.44
CA TYR A 69 -7.82 0.19 15.47
C TYR A 69 -8.99 1.18 15.53
N GLN A 70 -9.49 1.65 14.38
CA GLN A 70 -10.63 2.54 14.30
C GLN A 70 -11.86 1.92 14.98
N PHE A 71 -12.21 0.67 14.68
CA PHE A 71 -13.37 0.02 15.29
C PHE A 71 -13.19 -0.23 16.78
N LEU A 72 -11.97 -0.57 17.21
CA LEU A 72 -11.62 -0.68 18.63
C LEU A 72 -11.92 0.64 19.36
N ALA A 73 -11.40 1.75 18.83
CA ALA A 73 -11.61 3.10 19.35
C ALA A 73 -13.08 3.55 19.32
N LEU A 74 -13.74 3.37 18.17
CA LEU A 74 -15.13 3.75 17.95
C LEU A 74 -16.08 3.03 18.90
N SER A 75 -15.81 1.76 19.22
CA SER A 75 -16.68 0.96 20.10
C SER A 75 -16.88 1.58 21.49
N VAL A 76 -15.84 2.21 22.03
CA VAL A 76 -15.88 2.91 23.32
C VAL A 76 -16.88 4.07 23.26
N ALA A 77 -16.73 4.94 22.26
CA ALA A 77 -17.60 6.10 22.10
C ALA A 77 -19.04 5.71 21.75
N TYR A 78 -19.21 4.71 20.89
CA TYR A 78 -20.52 4.20 20.50
C TYR A 78 -21.31 3.70 21.71
N TYR A 79 -20.75 2.79 22.52
CA TYR A 79 -21.48 2.24 23.65
C TYR A 79 -21.72 3.25 24.79
N PHE A 80 -20.85 4.24 24.92
CA PHE A 80 -21.09 5.37 25.80
C PHE A 80 -22.34 6.16 25.35
N LEU A 81 -22.44 6.51 24.06
CA LEU A 81 -23.55 7.31 23.52
C LEU A 81 -24.88 6.55 23.53
N GLU A 82 -24.84 5.24 23.30
CA GLU A 82 -26.00 4.33 23.42
C GLU A 82 -26.49 4.14 24.87
N ASN A 83 -25.84 4.78 25.85
CA ASN A 83 -26.14 4.63 27.28
C ASN A 83 -26.07 3.18 27.76
N ASN A 84 -25.15 2.38 27.20
CA ASN A 84 -24.98 0.98 27.57
C ASN A 84 -23.72 0.82 28.43
N ARG A 85 -23.88 1.00 29.75
CA ARG A 85 -22.76 0.95 30.71
C ARG A 85 -21.96 -0.36 30.61
N GLU A 86 -22.63 -1.50 30.59
CA GLU A 86 -21.96 -2.81 30.57
C GLU A 86 -21.07 -2.95 29.34
N ARG A 87 -21.59 -2.62 28.15
CA ARG A 87 -20.82 -2.67 26.91
C ARG A 87 -19.74 -1.60 26.83
N TYR A 88 -19.98 -0.41 27.39
CA TYR A 88 -18.97 0.64 27.50
C TYR A 88 -17.79 0.18 28.35
N VAL A 89 -18.04 -0.41 29.52
CA VAL A 89 -16.98 -0.94 30.40
C VAL A 89 -16.18 -2.01 29.65
N ALA A 90 -16.86 -2.99 29.06
CA ALA A 90 -16.21 -4.05 28.31
C ALA A 90 -15.40 -3.53 27.10
N ALA A 91 -15.92 -2.53 26.38
CA ALA A 91 -15.21 -1.90 25.27
C ALA A 91 -14.00 -1.09 25.75
N SER A 92 -14.12 -0.38 26.87
CA SER A 92 -13.03 0.38 27.48
C SER A 92 -11.89 -0.54 27.94
N ASP A 93 -12.22 -1.65 28.62
CA ASP A 93 -11.24 -2.66 29.03
C ASP A 93 -10.55 -3.31 27.82
N THR A 94 -11.33 -3.61 26.76
CA THR A 94 -10.78 -4.16 25.52
C THR A 94 -9.86 -3.17 24.81
N TYR A 95 -10.23 -1.89 24.80
CA TYR A 95 -9.43 -0.81 24.23
C TYR A 95 -8.11 -0.65 24.99
N ASP A 96 -8.15 -0.56 26.32
CA ASP A 96 -6.96 -0.43 27.16
C ASP A 96 -6.00 -1.61 26.95
N ALA A 97 -6.54 -2.83 26.86
CA ALA A 97 -5.75 -4.03 26.65
C ALA A 97 -5.11 -4.15 25.25
N LYS A 98 -5.68 -3.53 24.21
CA LYS A 98 -5.29 -3.80 22.80
C LYS A 98 -4.76 -2.58 22.03
N SER A 99 -5.08 -1.37 22.44
CA SER A 99 -4.76 -0.12 21.72
C SER A 99 -3.27 -0.02 21.40
N TRP A 100 -2.42 -0.24 22.40
CA TRP A 100 -0.96 -0.23 22.26
C TRP A 100 -0.42 -1.29 21.32
N ASP A 101 -1.00 -2.49 21.32
CA ASP A 101 -0.60 -3.56 20.38
C ASP A 101 -0.88 -3.16 18.93
N TYR A 102 -2.04 -2.55 18.67
CA TYR A 102 -2.36 -2.05 17.34
C TYR A 102 -1.43 -0.92 16.93
N LEU A 103 -1.22 0.07 17.79
CA LEU A 103 -0.29 1.18 17.51
C LEU A 103 1.14 0.68 17.24
N ALA A 104 1.62 -0.29 18.01
CA ALA A 104 2.93 -0.90 17.81
C ALA A 104 3.02 -1.63 16.46
N LYS A 105 1.99 -2.40 16.09
CA LYS A 105 1.92 -3.08 14.78
C LYS A 105 1.90 -2.08 13.63
N ILE A 106 1.08 -1.03 13.73
CA ILE A 106 1.00 0.04 12.73
C ILE A 106 2.36 0.71 12.57
N ARG A 107 3.03 1.08 13.67
CA ARG A 107 4.37 1.68 13.64
C ARG A 107 5.42 0.75 13.03
N ALA A 108 5.33 -0.55 13.31
CA ALA A 108 6.21 -1.55 12.71
C ALA A 108 6.02 -1.62 11.19
N GLU A 109 4.78 -1.60 10.70
CA GLU A 109 4.50 -1.55 9.25
C GLU A 109 5.03 -0.28 8.60
N ILE A 110 4.84 0.89 9.21
CA ILE A 110 5.41 2.16 8.71
C ILE A 110 6.94 2.06 8.59
N THR A 111 7.60 1.49 9.60
CA THR A 111 9.05 1.32 9.59
C THR A 111 9.52 0.39 8.47
N LYS A 112 8.78 -0.70 8.21
CA LYS A 112 9.05 -1.61 7.08
C LYS A 112 8.86 -0.92 5.73
N ALA A 113 7.85 -0.06 5.63
CA ALA A 113 7.51 0.67 4.42
C ALA A 113 8.64 1.57 3.92
N LYS A 114 9.57 1.99 4.79
CA LYS A 114 10.76 2.78 4.40
C LYS A 114 11.58 2.16 3.26
N ARG A 115 11.59 0.83 3.14
CA ARG A 115 12.32 0.12 2.08
C ARG A 115 11.50 -0.07 0.80
N LEU A 116 10.20 0.13 0.87
CA LEU A 116 9.23 -0.14 -0.20
C LEU A 116 8.68 1.15 -0.84
N LEU A 117 8.74 2.27 -0.12
CA LEU A 117 8.14 3.54 -0.51
C LEU A 117 9.19 4.63 -0.75
N PRO A 118 8.88 5.63 -1.58
CA PRO A 118 9.60 6.90 -1.60
C PRO A 118 9.65 7.55 -0.21
N GLN A 119 10.75 8.23 0.11
CA GLN A 119 10.97 8.85 1.42
C GLN A 119 9.84 9.82 1.82
N ALA A 120 9.33 10.62 0.88
CA ALA A 120 8.25 11.56 1.14
C ALA A 120 6.96 10.86 1.64
N LEU A 121 6.58 9.73 1.04
CA LEU A 121 5.39 8.97 1.49
C LEU A 121 5.62 8.29 2.84
N HIS A 122 6.83 7.81 3.08
CA HIS A 122 7.18 7.31 4.41
C HIS A 122 7.04 8.42 5.46
N ASP A 123 7.49 9.62 5.17
CA ASP A 123 7.38 10.75 6.09
C ASP A 123 5.91 11.14 6.32
N ASP A 124 5.07 11.12 5.28
CA ASP A 124 3.61 11.32 5.42
C ASP A 124 2.98 10.27 6.36
N LEU A 125 3.40 8.99 6.26
CA LEU A 125 2.92 7.94 7.15
C LEU A 125 3.35 8.15 8.60
N VAL A 126 4.57 8.64 8.80
CA VAL A 126 5.07 9.00 10.14
C VAL A 126 4.25 10.14 10.72
N THR A 127 4.01 11.20 9.94
CA THR A 127 3.18 12.34 10.34
C THR A 127 1.75 11.89 10.65
N PHE A 128 1.13 11.07 9.79
CA PHE A 128 -0.20 10.52 10.06
C PHE A 128 -0.23 9.73 11.38
N PHE A 129 0.79 8.91 11.65
CA PHE A 129 0.88 8.17 12.90
C PHE A 129 1.00 9.07 14.13
N GLU A 130 1.88 10.07 14.09
CA GLU A 130 2.15 10.93 15.24
C GLU A 130 1.02 11.94 15.48
N ASP A 131 0.54 12.59 14.43
CA ASP A 131 -0.40 13.70 14.54
C ASP A 131 -1.87 13.26 14.58
N ILE A 132 -2.19 12.11 13.98
CA ILE A 132 -3.57 11.61 13.94
C ILE A 132 -3.74 10.45 14.91
N LEU A 133 -2.99 9.36 14.77
CA LEU A 133 -3.19 8.16 15.59
C LEU A 133 -2.87 8.38 17.07
N ILE A 134 -1.64 8.83 17.40
CA ILE A 134 -1.24 9.05 18.79
C ILE A 134 -2.06 10.16 19.45
N ALA A 135 -2.36 11.24 18.72
CA ALA A 135 -3.21 12.31 19.24
C ALA A 135 -4.66 11.84 19.51
N SER A 136 -5.19 10.94 18.69
CA SER A 136 -6.53 10.37 18.89
C SER A 136 -6.54 9.37 20.04
N ASP A 137 -5.49 8.56 20.18
CA ASP A 137 -5.30 7.65 21.31
C ASP A 137 -5.31 8.40 22.64
N ALA A 138 -4.50 9.46 22.75
CA ALA A 138 -4.42 10.27 23.96
C ALA A 138 -5.80 10.83 24.39
N LYS A 139 -6.68 11.14 23.43
CA LYS A 139 -8.04 11.61 23.72
C LYS A 139 -8.92 10.50 24.29
N ILE A 140 -8.92 9.30 23.69
CA ILE A 140 -9.70 8.18 24.22
C ILE A 140 -9.17 7.76 25.58
N SER A 141 -7.86 7.50 25.66
CA SER A 141 -7.18 7.08 26.89
C SER A 141 -7.44 8.06 28.04
N GLY A 142 -7.44 9.37 27.76
CA GLY A 142 -7.82 10.39 28.74
C GLY A 142 -9.29 10.33 29.16
N SER A 143 -10.20 9.99 28.25
CA SER A 143 -11.63 9.85 28.54
C SER A 143 -12.00 8.53 29.25
N THR A 144 -11.21 7.47 29.09
CA THR A 144 -11.45 6.15 29.71
C THR A 144 -10.67 5.93 31.01
N ALA A 145 -9.74 6.82 31.36
CA ALA A 145 -8.89 6.70 32.56
C ALA A 145 -9.67 6.53 33.88
N THR A 146 -10.92 6.98 33.94
CA THR A 146 -11.80 6.81 35.10
C THR A 146 -13.15 6.26 34.66
N THR A 147 -13.36 4.97 34.89
CA THR A 147 -14.66 4.33 34.70
C THR A 147 -15.50 4.47 35.96
N PRO A 148 -16.67 5.14 35.92
CA PRO A 148 -17.52 5.28 37.10
C PRO A 148 -18.17 3.94 37.49
N ASP A 149 -18.49 3.82 38.78
CA ASP A 149 -19.38 2.76 39.26
C ASP A 149 -20.82 2.97 38.74
N ALA A 150 -21.74 2.08 39.12
CA ALA A 150 -23.13 2.19 38.68
C ALA A 150 -23.83 3.46 39.19
N ALA A 151 -23.44 3.95 40.38
CA ALA A 151 -24.05 5.13 40.99
C ALA A 151 -23.57 6.45 40.35
N GLY A 152 -22.33 6.49 39.86
CA GLY A 152 -21.73 7.65 39.21
C GLY A 152 -21.96 7.74 37.70
N TRP A 153 -22.63 6.77 37.08
CA TRP A 153 -22.75 6.68 35.62
C TRP A 153 -23.44 7.89 34.97
N ASP A 154 -24.57 8.34 35.51
CA ASP A 154 -25.33 9.44 34.92
C ASP A 154 -24.58 10.77 35.01
N ALA A 155 -23.93 11.05 36.14
CA ALA A 155 -23.10 12.25 36.32
C ALA A 155 -21.87 12.23 35.40
N PHE A 156 -21.21 11.07 35.27
CA PHE A 156 -20.12 10.89 34.32
C PHE A 156 -20.58 11.13 32.89
N ARG A 157 -21.77 10.62 32.50
CA ARG A 157 -22.34 10.85 31.18
C ARG A 157 -22.62 12.32 30.90
N GLU A 158 -23.20 13.03 31.87
CA GLU A 158 -23.45 14.46 31.76
C GLU A 158 -22.15 15.25 31.57
N GLN A 159 -21.10 14.89 32.30
CA GLN A 159 -19.80 15.53 32.22
C GLN A 159 -19.06 15.22 30.91
N GLN A 160 -19.01 13.96 30.51
CA GLN A 160 -18.19 13.48 29.39
C GLN A 160 -18.93 13.47 28.04
N GLY A 161 -20.25 13.70 28.04
CA GLY A 161 -21.11 13.60 26.87
C GLY A 161 -20.59 14.32 25.64
N LYS A 162 -20.11 15.55 25.80
CA LYS A 162 -19.52 16.32 24.69
C LYS A 162 -18.22 15.70 24.17
N GLY A 163 -17.35 15.22 25.07
CA GLY A 163 -16.09 14.58 24.70
C GLY A 163 -16.33 13.32 23.88
N PHE A 164 -17.26 12.46 24.30
CA PHE A 164 -17.58 11.24 23.56
C PHE A 164 -18.30 11.49 22.24
N ASN A 165 -19.10 12.56 22.10
CA ASN A 165 -19.63 12.95 20.79
C ASN A 165 -18.50 13.36 19.82
N ILE A 166 -17.50 14.11 20.30
CA ILE A 166 -16.33 14.49 19.50
C ILE A 166 -15.51 13.25 19.12
N LEU A 167 -15.31 12.31 20.05
CA LEU A 167 -14.63 11.04 19.77
C LEU A 167 -15.39 10.20 18.76
N TYR A 168 -16.70 10.10 18.91
CA TYR A 168 -17.54 9.38 17.96
C TYR A 168 -17.43 9.98 16.56
N ASP A 169 -17.58 11.29 16.40
CA ASP A 169 -17.40 11.96 15.11
C ASP A 169 -15.99 11.73 14.55
N LEU A 170 -14.96 11.89 15.39
CA LEU A 170 -13.57 11.64 14.99
C LEU A 170 -13.39 10.25 14.40
N PHE A 171 -13.84 9.18 15.05
CA PHE A 171 -13.63 7.81 14.59
C PHE A 171 -14.66 7.30 13.58
N TYR A 172 -15.84 7.92 13.52
CA TYR A 172 -16.89 7.52 12.59
C TYR A 172 -16.80 8.25 11.25
N THR A 173 -16.43 9.53 11.25
CA THR A 173 -16.42 10.36 10.03
C THR A 173 -15.00 10.72 9.60
N ARG A 174 -14.24 11.36 10.48
CA ARG A 174 -12.95 11.96 10.10
C ARG A 174 -11.86 10.92 9.88
N PHE A 175 -11.72 9.97 10.80
CA PHE A 175 -10.66 8.98 10.76
C PHE A 175 -10.73 8.08 9.50
N PRO A 176 -11.91 7.58 9.09
CA PRO A 176 -12.07 6.94 7.77
C PRO A 176 -11.59 7.78 6.60
N ALA A 177 -11.94 9.08 6.57
CA ALA A 177 -11.54 9.95 5.47
C ALA A 177 -10.01 10.15 5.43
N GLU A 178 -9.35 10.21 6.59
CA GLU A 178 -7.88 10.28 6.67
C GLU A 178 -7.25 8.94 6.24
N ILE A 179 -7.83 7.78 6.63
CA ILE A 179 -7.41 6.45 6.15
C ILE A 179 -7.54 6.37 4.62
N ASP A 180 -8.69 6.76 4.07
CA ASP A 180 -8.95 6.74 2.63
C ASP A 180 -7.96 7.65 1.89
N THR A 181 -7.66 8.83 2.45
CA THR A 181 -6.70 9.77 1.88
C THR A 181 -5.30 9.16 1.81
N ILE A 182 -4.79 8.60 2.91
CA ILE A 182 -3.43 8.04 2.94
C ILE A 182 -3.32 6.75 2.11
N THR A 183 -4.33 5.88 2.17
CA THR A 183 -4.35 4.63 1.40
C THR A 183 -4.50 4.88 -0.09
N THR A 184 -5.31 5.86 -0.51
CA THR A 184 -5.44 6.27 -1.91
C THR A 184 -4.14 6.89 -2.41
N LYS A 185 -3.50 7.76 -1.62
CA LYS A 185 -2.19 8.35 -1.96
C LYS A 185 -1.14 7.26 -2.16
N LEU A 186 -1.07 6.29 -1.24
CA LEU A 186 -0.19 5.12 -1.37
C LEU A 186 -0.51 4.31 -2.63
N ALA A 187 -1.76 3.92 -2.84
CA ALA A 187 -2.16 3.11 -3.99
C ALA A 187 -1.83 3.79 -5.33
N SER A 188 -2.03 5.10 -5.41
CA SER A 188 -1.73 5.90 -6.61
C SER A 188 -0.24 5.93 -6.90
N GLU A 189 0.59 6.25 -5.91
CA GLU A 189 2.05 6.35 -6.09
C GLU A 189 2.70 5.00 -6.38
N LEU A 190 2.12 3.92 -5.84
CA LEU A 190 2.57 2.55 -6.09
C LEU A 190 2.04 2.00 -7.44
N GLN A 191 1.29 2.80 -8.20
CA GLN A 191 0.67 2.40 -9.47
C GLN A 191 -0.18 1.12 -9.33
N LEU A 192 -0.76 0.91 -8.14
CA LEU A 192 -1.64 -0.21 -7.84
C LEU A 192 -3.09 0.07 -8.28
N LEU A 193 -3.41 1.32 -8.58
CA LEU A 193 -4.69 1.69 -9.17
C LEU A 193 -4.70 1.32 -10.66
N PRO A 194 -5.83 0.80 -11.19
CA PRO A 194 -5.97 0.58 -12.62
C PRO A 194 -5.72 1.90 -13.37
N PRO A 195 -5.09 1.87 -14.55
CA PRO A 195 -4.88 3.08 -15.35
C PRO A 195 -6.23 3.75 -15.57
N GLN A 196 -6.37 4.98 -15.06
CA GLN A 196 -7.56 5.78 -15.28
C GLN A 196 -7.70 5.95 -16.80
N THR A 197 -8.70 5.32 -17.40
CA THR A 197 -9.06 5.58 -18.80
C THR A 197 -9.45 7.04 -18.88
N ILE A 198 -8.54 7.86 -19.43
CA ILE A 198 -8.82 9.25 -19.77
C ILE A 198 -9.98 9.22 -20.75
N ASN A 199 -11.20 9.44 -20.24
CA ASN A 199 -12.37 9.65 -21.07
C ASN A 199 -12.16 10.98 -21.82
N LYS A 200 -11.69 10.86 -23.07
CA LYS A 200 -11.62 11.95 -24.07
C LYS A 200 -13.02 12.42 -24.52
N GLN A 201 -14.00 12.55 -23.62
CA GLN A 201 -15.36 13.00 -23.97
C GLN A 201 -15.68 14.45 -23.61
N GLU A 202 -14.74 15.24 -23.07
CA GLU A 202 -14.95 16.69 -22.86
C GLU A 202 -14.10 17.58 -23.80
N GLN A 203 -13.93 17.17 -25.07
CA GLN A 203 -13.48 18.07 -26.15
C GLN A 203 -14.38 17.90 -27.39
N GLY A 204 -15.69 18.01 -27.18
CA GLY A 204 -16.68 17.95 -28.25
C GLY A 204 -17.93 18.74 -27.88
N GLY A 205 -17.75 20.04 -27.65
CA GLY A 205 -18.84 20.93 -27.23
C GLY A 205 -18.62 22.38 -27.65
N VAL A 206 -18.15 22.59 -28.88
CA VAL A 206 -18.36 23.86 -29.60
C VAL A 206 -18.76 23.50 -31.02
N VAL A 207 -20.06 23.52 -31.29
CA VAL A 207 -20.61 23.84 -32.61
C VAL A 207 -21.94 24.58 -32.37
N ASP A 208 -21.87 25.87 -32.68
CA ASP A 208 -22.90 26.84 -33.10
C ASP A 208 -24.23 26.98 -32.34
#